data_AF-A0AA38HEV1-F1
#
_entry.id   AF-A0AA38HEV1-F1
#
_cell.length_a   1.000
_cell.length_b   1.000
_cell.length_c   1.000
_cell.angle_alpha   90.00
_cell.angle_beta   90.00
_cell.angle_gamma   90.00
#
_symmetry.space_group_name_H-M   'P 1'
#
loop_
_entity.id
_entity.type
_entity.pdbx_description
1 polymer ?
#
loop_
_entity_poly.entity_id
_entity_poly.type
_entity_poly.pdbx_seq_one_letter_code
_entity_poly.pdbx_strand_id
1 'polypeptide(L)'
;MPNVSLLFLWEPFAVVAENAMHTAYTAIMGVLHLIPSNVDVSYILTADLALNIHACGRMIVDFIQVALDKQAYGLAVQYRADLAVIQNLLQRYAAKHPLGGFSGAFLDTYLEAVMSGSDSSATCESSFANANAKPAAIEMEAFVTEGGMTLFHNS
;
A
#
# COMPACT_ATOMS: atom_id res chain seq x y z
N MET A 1 1.11 27.63 7.60
CA MET A 1 -0.01 26.68 7.76
C MET A 1 0.57 25.44 8.40
N PRO A 2 0.01 24.94 9.52
CA PRO A 2 0.54 23.75 10.18
C PRO A 2 0.38 22.55 9.23
N ASN A 3 1.43 21.75 9.13
CA ASN A 3 1.50 20.63 8.20
C ASN A 3 0.57 19.51 8.71
N VAL A 4 -0.66 19.46 8.21
CA VAL A 4 -1.71 18.50 8.63
C VAL A 4 -1.22 17.05 8.48
N SER A 5 -0.27 16.82 7.58
CA SER A 5 0.47 15.58 7.40
C SER A 5 1.13 15.04 8.67
N LEU A 6 1.65 15.94 9.53
CA LEU A 6 2.25 15.55 10.82
C LEU A 6 1.19 15.17 11.86
N LEU A 7 -0.04 15.68 11.74
CA LEU A 7 -1.15 15.29 12.61
C LEU A 7 -1.62 13.86 12.30
N PHE A 8 -1.54 13.42 11.04
CA PHE A 8 -1.82 12.03 10.66
C PHE A 8 -0.74 11.04 11.11
N LEU A 9 0.46 11.52 11.46
CA LEU A 9 1.56 10.70 11.97
C LEU A 9 1.43 10.39 13.47
N TRP A 10 0.67 11.20 14.22
CA TRP A 10 0.60 11.14 15.69
C TRP A 10 -0.77 10.62 16.16
N GLU A 11 -0.84 9.31 16.42
CA GLU A 11 -2.02 8.50 16.81
C GLU A 11 -2.99 9.07 17.88
N PRO A 12 -2.59 9.76 18.97
CA PRO A 12 -3.52 10.07 20.06
C PRO A 12 -4.58 11.14 19.76
N PHE A 13 -4.54 11.83 18.60
CA PHE A 13 -5.56 12.81 18.24
C PHE A 13 -6.77 12.22 17.49
N ALA A 14 -6.70 10.94 17.07
CA ALA A 14 -7.77 10.31 16.30
C ALA A 14 -9.10 10.19 17.08
N VAL A 15 -9.03 10.03 18.40
CA VAL A 15 -10.21 9.82 19.25
C VAL A 15 -11.00 11.11 19.47
N VAL A 16 -10.35 12.28 19.47
CA VAL A 16 -11.00 13.57 19.77
C VAL A 16 -11.64 14.20 18.53
N ALA A 17 -11.28 13.73 17.34
CA ALA A 17 -11.65 14.35 16.07
C ALA A 17 -12.18 13.33 15.03
N GLU A 18 -12.82 12.24 15.47
CA GLU A 18 -13.30 11.14 14.61
C GLU A 18 -14.14 11.66 13.42
N ASN A 19 -15.08 12.58 13.65
CA ASN A 19 -15.91 13.17 12.59
C ASN A 19 -15.11 14.03 11.61
N ALA A 20 -14.13 14.79 12.09
CA ALA A 20 -13.29 15.63 11.25
C ALA A 20 -12.33 14.77 10.42
N MET A 21 -11.78 13.71 11.01
CA MET A 21 -10.96 12.72 10.30
C MET A 21 -11.78 12.00 9.24
N HIS A 22 -13.01 11.56 9.55
CA HIS A 22 -13.88 10.90 8.57
C HIS A 22 -14.24 11.81 7.40
N THR A 23 -14.52 13.09 7.67
CA THR A 23 -14.79 14.08 6.62
C THR A 23 -13.57 14.34 5.75
N ALA A 24 -12.39 14.52 6.36
CA ALA A 24 -11.14 14.74 5.65
C ALA A 24 -10.77 13.50 4.81
N TYR A 25 -10.91 12.31 5.38
CA TYR A 25 -10.75 11.04 4.71
C TYR A 25 -11.63 10.93 3.46
N THR A 26 -12.93 11.20 3.60
CA THR A 26 -13.89 11.11 2.50
C THR A 26 -13.53 12.07 1.37
N ALA A 27 -13.09 13.28 1.70
CA ALA A 27 -12.61 14.26 0.73
C ALA A 27 -11.33 13.78 0.01
N ILE A 28 -10.36 13.23 0.75
CA ILE A 28 -9.12 12.69 0.17
C ILE A 28 -9.44 11.53 -0.77
N MET A 29 -10.25 10.56 -0.34
CA MET A 29 -10.65 9.43 -1.18
C MET A 29 -11.39 9.89 -2.43
N GLY A 30 -12.28 10.88 -2.32
CA GLY A 30 -12.94 11.48 -3.47
C GLY A 30 -11.96 11.99 -4.52
N VAL A 31 -10.83 12.58 -4.11
CA VAL A 31 -9.77 13.01 -5.01
C VAL A 31 -8.96 11.82 -5.54
N LEU A 32 -8.59 10.87 -4.69
CA LEU A 32 -7.80 9.69 -5.08
C LEU A 32 -8.51 8.81 -6.10
N HIS A 33 -9.84 8.65 -5.97
CA HIS A 33 -10.68 7.92 -6.93
C HIS A 33 -10.75 8.58 -8.31
N LEU A 34 -10.45 9.88 -8.41
CA LEU A 34 -10.40 10.59 -9.70
C LEU A 34 -9.07 10.38 -10.44
N ILE A 35 -8.03 9.85 -9.79
CA ILE A 35 -6.74 9.60 -10.43
C ILE A 35 -6.92 8.40 -11.37
N PRO A 36 -6.90 8.61 -12.70
CA PRO A 36 -7.17 7.52 -13.62
C PRO A 36 -6.00 6.52 -13.61
N SER A 37 -6.30 5.25 -13.86
CA SER A 37 -5.34 4.14 -13.80
C SER A 37 -4.22 4.23 -14.84
N ASN A 38 -4.43 4.99 -15.92
CA ASN A 38 -3.50 5.17 -17.03
C ASN A 38 -2.51 6.32 -16.84
N VAL A 39 -2.69 7.21 -15.85
CA VAL A 39 -1.75 8.31 -15.58
C VAL A 39 -0.55 7.78 -14.81
N ASP A 40 0.65 8.22 -15.18
CA ASP A 40 1.83 7.93 -14.37
C ASP A 40 1.77 8.74 -13.07
N VAL A 41 1.58 8.00 -11.98
CA VAL A 41 1.33 8.53 -10.65
C VAL A 41 2.52 9.35 -10.14
N SER A 42 3.73 9.05 -10.63
CA SER A 42 4.98 9.71 -10.22
C SER A 42 5.05 11.19 -10.61
N TYR A 43 4.21 11.66 -11.55
CA TYR A 43 4.10 13.07 -11.90
C TYR A 43 3.27 13.89 -10.91
N ILE A 44 2.44 13.22 -10.09
CA ILE A 44 1.49 13.85 -9.18
C ILE A 44 1.90 13.58 -7.73
N LEU A 45 2.38 12.37 -7.45
CA LEU A 45 2.75 11.92 -6.13
C LEU A 45 4.19 12.31 -5.78
N THR A 46 4.32 13.29 -4.90
CA THR A 46 5.57 13.58 -4.20
C THR A 46 5.78 12.60 -3.06
N ALA A 47 7.00 12.48 -2.55
CA ALA A 47 7.29 11.62 -1.39
C ALA A 47 6.46 12.00 -0.15
N ASP A 48 6.23 13.30 0.06
CA ASP A 48 5.39 13.80 1.14
C ASP A 48 3.93 13.38 0.94
N LEU A 49 3.39 13.51 -0.27
CA LEU A 49 2.02 13.06 -0.57
C LEU A 49 1.89 11.53 -0.46
N ALA A 50 2.91 10.76 -0.83
CA ALA A 50 2.93 9.31 -0.69
C ALA A 50 2.86 8.88 0.78
N LEU A 51 3.58 9.59 1.65
CA LEU A 51 3.55 9.35 3.10
C LEU A 51 2.19 9.73 3.71
N ASN A 52 1.57 10.81 3.24
CA ASN A 52 0.21 11.18 3.61
C ASN A 52 -0.83 10.12 3.20
N ILE A 53 -0.73 9.60 1.97
CA ILE A 53 -1.59 8.53 1.48
C ILE A 53 -1.38 7.25 2.29
N HIS A 54 -0.14 6.92 2.64
CA HIS A 54 0.16 5.80 3.52
C HIS A 54 -0.49 5.96 4.91
N ALA A 55 -0.41 7.15 5.50
CA ALA A 55 -1.07 7.43 6.78
C ALA A 55 -2.60 7.32 6.68
N CYS A 56 -3.20 7.77 5.57
CA CYS A 56 -4.62 7.54 5.28
C CYS A 56 -4.94 6.04 5.19
N GLY A 57 -4.10 5.26 4.53
CA GLY A 57 -4.23 3.80 4.45
C GLY A 57 -4.28 3.13 5.83
N ARG A 58 -3.42 3.57 6.77
CA ARG A 58 -3.44 3.07 8.15
C ARG A 58 -4.75 3.38 8.85
N MET A 59 -5.24 4.61 8.73
CA MET A 59 -6.53 5.01 9.32
C MET A 59 -7.71 4.21 8.76
N ILE A 60 -7.69 3.87 7.47
CA ILE A 60 -8.73 3.03 6.86
C ILE A 60 -8.71 1.64 7.48
N VAL A 61 -7.54 1.06 7.72
CA VAL A 61 -7.44 -0.25 8.39
C VAL A 61 -8.09 -0.20 9.76
N ASP A 62 -7.84 0.85 10.53
CA ASP A 62 -8.48 1.03 11.84
C ASP A 62 -10.01 1.22 11.70
N PHE A 63 -10.48 1.97 10.69
CA PHE A 63 -11.90 2.10 10.40
C PHE A 63 -12.57 0.79 9.97
N ILE A 64 -11.86 -0.09 9.25
CA ILE A 64 -12.35 -1.44 8.92
C ILE A 64 -12.57 -2.21 10.21
N GLN A 65 -11.61 -2.23 11.12
CA GLN A 65 -11.73 -2.91 12.42
C GLN A 65 -12.92 -2.37 13.21
N VAL A 66 -13.01 -1.03 13.36
CA VAL A 66 -14.12 -0.39 14.08
C VAL A 66 -15.48 -0.69 13.43
N ALA A 67 -15.55 -0.75 12.10
CA ALA A 67 -16.79 -1.09 11.39
C ALA A 67 -17.18 -2.56 11.60
N LEU A 68 -16.21 -3.48 11.63
CA LEU A 68 -16.44 -4.90 11.93
C LEU A 68 -16.90 -5.10 13.38
N ASP A 69 -16.27 -4.41 14.33
CA ASP A 69 -16.66 -4.45 15.75
C ASP A 69 -18.10 -3.93 15.96
N LYS A 70 -18.50 -2.92 15.18
CA LYS A 70 -19.87 -2.38 15.15
C LYS A 70 -20.85 -3.21 14.30
N GLN A 71 -20.43 -4.35 13.73
CA GLN A 71 -21.20 -5.20 12.82
C GLN A 71 -21.74 -4.47 11.56
N ALA A 72 -21.11 -3.36 11.19
CA ALA A 72 -21.46 -2.55 10.03
C ALA A 72 -20.75 -3.07 8.77
N TYR A 73 -21.05 -4.31 8.37
CA TYR A 73 -20.33 -5.02 7.30
C TYR A 73 -20.32 -4.29 5.95
N GLY A 74 -21.41 -3.60 5.59
CA GLY A 74 -21.46 -2.81 4.35
C GLY A 74 -20.43 -1.69 4.33
N LEU A 75 -20.22 -1.04 5.47
CA LEU A 75 -19.23 0.02 5.62
C LEU A 75 -17.81 -0.55 5.62
N ALA A 76 -17.60 -1.70 6.26
CA ALA A 76 -16.30 -2.39 6.24
C ALA A 76 -15.88 -2.82 4.82
N VAL A 77 -16.82 -3.26 3.98
CA VAL A 77 -16.56 -3.59 2.57
C VAL A 77 -16.19 -2.33 1.77
N GLN A 78 -16.86 -1.21 2.02
CA GLN A 78 -16.52 0.06 1.38
C GLN A 78 -15.10 0.50 1.74
N TYR A 79 -14.74 0.48 3.03
CA TYR A 79 -13.39 0.83 3.49
C TYR A 79 -12.32 -0.12 2.92
N ARG A 80 -12.62 -1.42 2.78
CA ARG A 80 -11.75 -2.38 2.08
C ARG A 80 -11.50 -1.98 0.62
N ALA A 81 -12.54 -1.52 -0.10
CA ALA A 81 -12.39 -1.06 -1.47
C ALA A 81 -11.56 0.22 -1.57
N ASP A 82 -11.77 1.17 -0.64
CA ASP A 82 -10.98 2.39 -0.55
C ASP A 82 -9.50 2.12 -0.24
N LEU A 83 -9.21 1.15 0.64
CA LEU A 83 -7.85 0.70 0.93
C LEU A 83 -7.17 0.12 -0.32
N ALA A 84 -7.88 -0.67 -1.13
CA ALA A 84 -7.35 -1.25 -2.36
C ALA A 84 -6.93 -0.16 -3.37
N VAL A 85 -7.64 0.97 -3.42
CA VAL A 85 -7.26 2.11 -4.26
C VAL A 85 -5.95 2.74 -3.79
N ILE A 86 -5.79 2.93 -2.48
CA ILE A 86 -4.53 3.43 -1.91
C ILE A 86 -3.37 2.48 -2.20
N GLN A 87 -3.56 1.17 -2.01
CA GLN A 87 -2.54 0.16 -2.30
C GLN A 87 -2.15 0.18 -3.78
N ASN A 88 -3.14 0.30 -4.69
CA ASN A 88 -2.88 0.41 -6.12
C ASN A 88 -2.04 1.66 -6.46
N LEU A 89 -2.36 2.81 -5.87
CA LEU A 89 -1.60 4.05 -6.07
C LEU A 89 -0.17 3.94 -5.54
N LEU A 90 0.02 3.36 -4.34
CA LEU A 90 1.34 3.12 -3.77
C LEU A 90 2.16 2.13 -4.59
N GLN A 91 1.53 1.08 -5.13
CA GLN A 91 2.19 0.10 -5.99
C GLN A 91 2.60 0.71 -7.34
N ARG A 92 1.78 1.60 -7.91
CA ARG A 92 2.14 2.37 -9.11
C ARG A 92 3.27 3.35 -8.83
N TYR A 93 3.27 3.99 -7.67
CA TYR A 93 4.39 4.83 -7.21
C TYR A 93 5.67 4.00 -6.98
N ALA A 94 5.53 2.74 -6.55
CA ALA A 94 6.64 1.81 -6.33
C ALA A 94 7.47 1.53 -7.59
N ALA A 95 6.87 1.67 -8.78
CA ALA A 95 7.56 1.47 -10.05
C ALA A 95 8.78 2.39 -10.23
N LYS A 96 8.78 3.56 -9.56
CA LYS A 96 9.88 4.52 -9.61
C LYS A 96 10.48 4.85 -8.25
N HIS A 97 9.74 4.64 -7.17
CA HIS A 97 10.14 5.05 -5.83
C HIS A 97 9.94 3.91 -4.83
N PRO A 98 11.00 3.38 -4.20
CA PRO A 98 10.90 2.22 -3.31
C PRO A 98 9.94 2.45 -2.13
N LEU A 99 9.79 3.70 -1.68
CA LEU A 99 8.85 4.10 -0.64
C LEU A 99 7.42 3.58 -0.90
N GLY A 100 6.94 3.62 -2.15
CA GLY A 100 5.61 3.10 -2.49
C GLY A 100 5.49 1.60 -2.23
N GLY A 101 6.54 0.83 -2.52
CA GLY A 101 6.57 -0.61 -2.28
C GLY A 101 6.58 -0.95 -0.79
N PHE A 102 7.42 -0.27 -0.02
CA PHE A 102 7.48 -0.41 1.44
C PHE A 102 6.14 -0.04 2.10
N SER A 103 5.57 1.09 1.72
CA SER A 103 4.30 1.57 2.27
C SER A 103 3.13 0.66 1.92
N GLY A 104 3.10 0.09 0.71
CA GLY A 104 2.09 -0.90 0.31
C GLY A 104 2.18 -2.18 1.13
N ALA A 105 3.38 -2.79 1.19
CA ALA A 105 3.62 -4.03 1.93
C ALA A 105 3.37 -3.88 3.44
N PHE A 106 3.70 -2.70 4.01
CA PHE A 106 3.36 -2.40 5.40
C PHE A 106 1.84 -2.43 5.62
N LEU A 107 1.05 -1.82 4.73
CA LEU A 107 -0.41 -1.79 4.88
C LEU A 107 -1.04 -3.19 4.82
N ASP A 108 -0.52 -4.07 3.97
CA ASP A 108 -0.95 -5.48 3.93
C ASP A 108 -0.67 -6.18 5.26
N THR A 109 0.57 -6.03 5.77
CA THR A 109 1.00 -6.63 7.04
C THR A 109 0.21 -6.04 8.22
N TYR A 110 -0.06 -4.73 8.20
CA TYR A 110 -0.80 -4.04 9.23
C TYR A 110 -2.26 -4.48 9.27
N LEU A 111 -2.91 -4.61 8.10
CA LEU A 111 -4.26 -5.14 8.01
C LEU A 111 -4.34 -6.57 8.54
N GLU A 112 -3.40 -7.43 8.18
CA GLU A 112 -3.37 -8.80 8.70
C GLU A 112 -3.16 -8.85 10.23
N ALA A 113 -2.26 -8.03 10.76
CA ALA A 113 -2.01 -7.93 12.19
C ALA A 113 -3.24 -7.45 12.97
N VAL A 114 -3.91 -6.40 12.49
CA VAL A 114 -5.12 -5.86 13.13
C VAL A 114 -6.25 -6.90 13.07
N MET A 115 -6.46 -7.56 11.93
CA MET A 115 -7.52 -8.57 11.79
C MET A 115 -7.25 -9.85 12.60
N SER A 116 -5.98 -10.18 12.87
CA SER A 116 -5.60 -11.34 13.67
C SER A 116 -5.60 -11.07 15.18
N GLY A 117 -5.85 -9.82 15.60
CA GLY A 117 -5.83 -9.42 17.01
C GLY A 117 -4.43 -9.44 17.63
N SER A 118 -3.38 -9.47 16.82
CA SER A 118 -1.99 -9.33 17.27
C SER A 118 -1.70 -7.85 17.50
N ASP A 119 -1.23 -7.49 18.71
CA ASP A 119 -0.87 -6.12 19.04
C ASP A 119 0.05 -5.50 17.97
N SER A 120 -0.46 -4.47 17.27
CA SER A 120 0.16 -3.83 16.10
C SER A 120 1.52 -3.16 16.32
N SER A 121 2.07 -3.21 17.55
CA SER A 121 3.36 -2.60 17.88
C SER A 121 4.59 -3.42 17.42
N ALA A 122 4.41 -4.69 17.06
CA ALA A 122 5.51 -5.61 16.74
C ALA A 122 5.85 -5.74 15.24
N THR A 123 5.02 -5.21 14.33
CA THR A 123 5.14 -5.51 12.88
C THR A 123 6.13 -4.61 12.12
N CYS A 124 6.62 -3.53 12.73
CA CYS A 124 7.64 -2.70 12.09
C CYS A 124 8.95 -3.45 11.82
N GLU A 125 9.31 -4.49 12.57
CA GLU A 125 10.57 -5.24 12.33
C GLU A 125 10.48 -6.23 11.15
N SER A 126 9.30 -6.78 10.84
CA SER A 126 9.17 -7.83 9.81
C SER A 126 9.17 -7.28 8.38
N SER A 127 8.67 -6.06 8.16
CA SER A 127 8.67 -5.43 6.83
C SER A 127 10.08 -5.06 6.34
N PHE A 128 11.03 -4.75 7.24
CA PHE A 128 12.44 -4.52 6.88
C PHE A 128 13.18 -5.80 6.49
N ALA A 129 12.80 -6.94 7.09
CA ALA A 129 13.39 -8.23 6.75
C ALA A 129 12.94 -8.72 5.36
N ASN A 130 11.68 -8.49 4.99
CA ASN A 130 11.14 -8.94 3.70
C ASN A 130 11.59 -8.07 2.52
N ALA A 131 11.78 -6.76 2.72
CA ALA A 131 12.28 -5.88 1.66
C ALA A 131 13.79 -6.01 1.37
N ASN A 132 14.54 -6.66 2.25
CA ASN A 132 15.92 -7.10 2.02
C ASN A 132 15.99 -8.55 1.51
N ALA A 133 14.86 -9.20 1.25
CA ALA A 133 14.85 -10.44 0.49
C ALA A 133 15.33 -10.12 -0.92
N LYS A 134 16.57 -10.51 -1.20
CA LYS A 134 17.27 -10.51 -2.48
C LYS A 134 16.26 -10.61 -3.64
N PRO A 135 16.29 -9.71 -4.65
CA PRO A 135 15.42 -9.84 -5.81
C PRO A 135 15.58 -11.26 -6.34
N ALA A 136 14.45 -11.98 -6.46
CA ALA A 136 14.42 -13.31 -7.03
C ALA A 136 15.25 -13.27 -8.31
N ALA A 137 16.29 -14.11 -8.33
CA ALA A 137 17.15 -14.24 -9.49
C ALA A 137 16.24 -14.48 -10.69
N ILE A 138 16.26 -13.54 -11.64
CA ILE A 138 15.82 -13.82 -12.99
C ILE A 138 16.74 -14.96 -13.42
N GLU A 139 16.22 -16.19 -13.40
CA GLU A 139 16.87 -17.32 -14.05
C GLU A 139 16.93 -16.98 -15.54
N MET A 140 18.03 -16.36 -15.94
CA MET A 140 18.49 -16.38 -17.31
C MET A 140 18.75 -17.85 -17.64
N GLU A 141 17.85 -18.48 -18.38
CA GLU A 141 18.18 -19.71 -19.08
C GLU A 141 19.31 -19.41 -20.06
N ALA A 142 20.52 -19.72 -19.62
CA ALA A 142 21.69 -19.80 -20.47
C ALA A 142 21.48 -20.99 -21.41
N PHE A 143 21.18 -20.72 -22.68
CA PHE A 143 21.31 -21.71 -23.75
C PHE A 143 22.81 -21.95 -23.99
N VAL A 144 23.40 -22.85 -23.21
CA VAL A 144 24.76 -23.36 -23.44
C VAL A 144 24.65 -24.47 -24.48
N THR A 145 24.88 -24.08 -25.73
CA THR A 145 25.27 -24.99 -26.81
C THR A 145 26.75 -25.35 -26.63
N GLU A 146 27.04 -26.59 -26.25
CA GLU A 146 28.32 -27.22 -26.60
C GLU A 146 28.11 -28.70 -26.93
N GLY A 147 28.40 -29.06 -28.19
CA GLY A 147 28.78 -30.43 -28.56
C GLY A 147 27.73 -31.26 -29.29
N GLY A 148 27.36 -30.89 -30.52
CA GLY A 148 26.61 -31.82 -31.39
C GLY A 148 26.13 -31.23 -32.71
N MET A 149 27.02 -31.14 -33.70
CA MET A 149 26.65 -30.99 -35.11
C MET A 149 25.72 -32.13 -35.55
N THR A 150 24.51 -31.84 -36.02
CA THR A 150 24.09 -31.98 -37.44
C THR A 150 22.59 -31.74 -37.69
N LEU A 151 22.33 -30.90 -38.70
CA LEU A 151 21.30 -30.95 -39.76
C LEU A 151 19.82 -31.13 -39.41
N PHE A 152 19.00 -30.13 -39.77
CA PHE A 152 17.83 -30.34 -40.64
C PHE A 152 17.69 -29.18 -41.66
N HIS A 153 17.73 -29.54 -42.93
CA HIS A 153 17.48 -28.70 -44.10
C HIS A 153 15.96 -28.70 -44.35
N ASN A 154 15.34 -27.52 -44.43
CA ASN A 154 13.97 -27.41 -44.93
C ASN A 154 13.99 -27.72 -46.44
N SER A 155 13.15 -28.67 -46.86
CA SER A 155 12.60 -28.74 -48.23
C SER A 155 11.18 -28.24 -48.17
#